data_AF-A0A9P7IE21-F1
#
_entry.id   AF-A0A9P7IE21-F1
#
_cell.length_a   1.000
_cell.length_b   1.000
_cell.length_c   1.000
_cell.angle_alpha   90.00
_cell.angle_beta   90.00
_cell.angle_gamma   90.00
#
_symmetry.space_group_name_H-M   'P 1'
#
loop_
_entity.id
_entity.type
_entity.pdbx_description
1 polymer ?
#
loop_
_entity_poly.entity_id
_entity_poly.type
_entity_poly.pdbx_seq_one_letter_code
_entity_poly.pdbx_strand_id
1 'polypeptide(L)'
;MKLTLATLTLVALVAATPPPEPVVLKPVPEKASSGCYHYIIPKPNNCCLPRLCACKDGNYYQFNEDAWKQKLNGCDPPWGYLGKKMHDMPSFCCRGWKAPKPVFPA
;
A
#
# COMPACT_ATOMS: atom_id res chain seq x y z
N MET A 1 48.53 -2.16 41.44
CA MET A 1 47.14 -1.67 41.27
C MET A 1 46.57 -2.31 40.02
N LYS A 2 45.45 -3.02 40.13
CA LYS A 2 44.80 -3.71 39.01
C LYS A 2 43.71 -2.78 38.44
N LEU A 3 43.82 -2.42 37.16
CA LEU A 3 42.83 -1.62 36.45
C LEU A 3 41.77 -2.57 35.87
N THR A 4 40.60 -2.64 36.49
CA THR A 4 39.45 -3.39 35.96
C THR A 4 38.68 -2.49 35.00
N LEU A 5 38.81 -2.73 33.69
CA LEU A 5 37.94 -2.14 32.67
C LEU A 5 36.60 -2.88 32.66
N ALA A 6 35.53 -2.17 33.01
CA ALA A 6 34.16 -2.64 32.86
C ALA A 6 33.69 -2.41 31.41
N THR A 7 33.49 -3.49 30.66
CA THR A 7 32.90 -3.47 29.31
C THR A 7 31.38 -3.32 29.39
N LEU A 8 30.85 -2.16 28.97
CA LEU A 8 29.43 -1.97 28.72
C LEU A 8 29.04 -2.64 27.39
N THR A 9 28.26 -3.72 27.46
CA THR A 9 27.64 -4.32 26.28
C THR A 9 26.32 -3.61 25.97
N LEU A 10 26.28 -2.85 24.87
CA LEU A 10 25.04 -2.30 24.30
C LEU A 10 24.20 -3.45 23.70
N VAL A 11 23.07 -3.78 24.31
CA VAL A 11 22.08 -4.69 23.73
C VAL A 11 21.21 -3.88 22.78
N ALA A 12 21.44 -4.01 21.48
CA ALA A 12 20.57 -3.43 20.46
C ALA A 12 19.25 -4.22 20.39
N LEU A 13 18.16 -3.68 20.95
CA LEU A 13 16.82 -4.21 20.72
C LEU A 13 16.43 -3.94 19.25
N VAL A 14 16.54 -4.96 18.42
CA VAL A 14 15.96 -4.94 17.07
C VAL A 14 14.46 -5.14 17.24
N ALA A 15 13.68 -4.05 17.18
CA ALA A 15 12.23 -4.14 17.17
C ALA A 15 11.78 -4.86 15.89
N ALA A 16 11.39 -6.13 16.00
CA ALA A 16 10.85 -6.89 14.90
C ALA A 16 9.45 -6.36 14.56
N THR A 17 9.34 -5.54 13.52
CA THR A 17 8.03 -5.16 12.99
C THR A 17 7.35 -6.39 12.40
N PRO A 18 6.09 -6.69 12.76
CA PRO A 18 5.37 -7.82 12.18
C PRO A 18 5.31 -7.69 10.65
N PRO A 19 5.34 -8.81 9.91
CA PRO A 19 5.22 -8.80 8.46
C PRO A 19 3.91 -8.13 8.03
N PRO A 20 3.91 -7.33 6.95
CA PRO A 20 2.70 -6.65 6.50
C PRO A 20 1.63 -7.67 6.08
N GLU A 21 0.45 -7.56 6.66
CA GLU A 21 -0.70 -8.36 6.28
C GLU A 21 -1.10 -8.08 4.82
N PRO A 22 -1.50 -9.11 4.03
CA PRO A 22 -2.04 -8.90 2.70
C PRO A 22 -3.25 -7.96 2.73
N VAL A 23 -3.27 -6.96 1.86
CA VAL A 23 -4.46 -6.13 1.67
C VAL A 23 -5.44 -6.91 0.81
N VAL A 24 -6.47 -7.44 1.46
CA VAL A 24 -7.64 -8.00 0.78
C VAL A 24 -8.47 -6.84 0.24
N LEU A 25 -8.55 -6.74 -1.09
CA LEU A 25 -9.31 -5.67 -1.73
C LEU A 25 -10.79 -5.98 -1.57
N LYS A 26 -11.52 -5.08 -0.90
CA LYS A 26 -12.98 -5.21 -0.79
C LYS A 26 -13.61 -4.78 -2.12
N PRO A 27 -14.42 -5.64 -2.78
CA PRO A 27 -15.22 -5.21 -3.90
C PRO A 27 -16.32 -4.28 -3.38
N VAL A 28 -16.25 -3.00 -3.71
CA VAL A 28 -17.35 -2.06 -3.47
C VAL A 28 -17.42 -1.16 -4.70
N PRO A 29 -18.46 -1.20 -5.56
CA PRO A 29 -19.59 -2.14 -5.73
C PRO A 29 -19.17 -3.52 -6.32
N GLU A 30 -20.07 -4.50 -6.23
CA GLU A 30 -19.91 -5.96 -6.42
C GLU A 30 -19.19 -6.48 -7.67
N LYS A 31 -18.96 -5.67 -8.71
CA LYS A 31 -18.16 -6.05 -9.88
C LYS A 31 -17.61 -4.78 -10.48
N ALA A 32 -16.33 -4.48 -10.25
CA ALA A 32 -15.63 -3.60 -11.16
C ALA A 32 -15.67 -4.29 -12.53
N SER A 33 -16.30 -3.66 -13.52
CA SER A 33 -16.42 -4.22 -14.88
C SER A 33 -15.03 -4.50 -15.47
N SER A 34 -14.03 -3.81 -14.94
CA SER A 34 -12.64 -3.79 -15.36
C SER A 34 -11.70 -4.81 -14.72
N GLY A 35 -12.11 -5.53 -13.67
CA GLY A 35 -11.18 -6.36 -12.89
C GLY A 35 -10.16 -5.54 -12.08
N CYS A 36 -10.45 -4.27 -11.84
CA CYS A 36 -9.68 -3.35 -11.00
C CYS A 36 -10.40 -3.09 -9.68
N TYR A 37 -9.66 -3.05 -8.57
CA TYR A 37 -10.23 -2.95 -7.24
C TYR A 37 -9.56 -1.85 -6.44
N HIS A 38 -10.28 -1.34 -5.45
CA HIS A 38 -9.81 -0.24 -4.62
C HIS A 38 -8.67 -0.74 -3.73
N TYR A 39 -7.52 -0.08 -3.84
CA TYR A 39 -6.37 -0.31 -3.00
C TYR A 39 -6.24 0.85 -2.01
N ILE A 40 -6.60 0.57 -0.75
CA ILE A 40 -6.58 1.57 0.32
C ILE A 40 -5.32 1.40 1.13
N ILE A 41 -4.53 2.47 1.22
CA ILE A 41 -3.33 2.51 2.03
C ILE A 41 -3.71 2.99 3.43
N PRO A 42 -3.44 2.21 4.49
CA PRO A 42 -3.76 2.62 5.84
C PRO A 42 -3.01 3.91 6.22
N LYS A 43 -3.73 4.87 6.82
CA LYS A 43 -3.17 6.13 7.34
C LYS A 43 -1.98 6.00 8.30
N PRO A 44 -1.87 4.99 9.20
CA PRO A 44 -0.71 4.92 10.11
C PRO A 44 0.63 4.68 9.42
N ASN A 45 0.65 4.40 8.11
CA ASN A 45 1.88 4.04 7.37
C ASN A 45 2.64 5.25 6.79
N ASN A 46 2.30 6.49 7.17
CA ASN A 46 2.94 7.73 6.69
C ASN A 46 3.11 7.76 5.15
N CYS A 47 2.08 7.31 4.44
CA CYS A 47 2.09 7.23 3.00
C CYS A 47 1.38 8.44 2.39
N CYS A 48 2.01 9.06 1.39
CA CYS A 48 1.46 10.18 0.61
C CYS A 48 0.76 9.70 -0.65
N LEU A 49 0.65 8.39 -0.82
CA LEU A 49 -0.07 7.82 -1.93
C LEU A 49 -1.57 7.94 -1.66
N PRO A 50 -2.33 8.48 -2.62
CA PRO A 50 -3.77 8.54 -2.52
C PRO A 50 -4.38 7.13 -2.60
N ARG A 51 -5.71 7.06 -2.45
CA ARG A 51 -6.46 5.88 -2.88
C ARG A 51 -6.15 5.63 -4.36
N LEU A 52 -5.93 4.37 -4.71
CA LEU A 52 -5.58 3.95 -6.07
C LEU A 52 -6.30 2.66 -6.45
N CYS A 53 -6.26 2.32 -7.74
CA CYS A 53 -6.85 1.11 -8.28
C CYS A 53 -5.76 0.08 -8.57
N ALA A 54 -5.86 -1.11 -8.00
CA ALA A 54 -5.01 -2.25 -8.34
C ALA A 54 -5.79 -3.19 -9.26
N CYS A 55 -5.18 -3.63 -10.35
CA CYS A 55 -5.84 -4.44 -11.36
C CYS A 55 -5.16 -5.82 -11.51
N LYS A 56 -5.91 -6.80 -12.01
CA LYS A 56 -5.41 -8.18 -12.22
C LYS A 56 -4.22 -8.25 -13.20
N ASP A 57 -4.01 -7.23 -14.03
CA ASP A 57 -2.86 -7.07 -14.92
C ASP A 57 -1.55 -6.70 -14.19
N GLY A 58 -1.61 -6.45 -12.88
CA GLY A 58 -0.47 -6.06 -12.05
C GLY A 58 -0.13 -4.57 -12.12
N ASN A 59 -0.95 -3.76 -12.79
CA ASN A 59 -0.78 -2.33 -12.87
C ASN A 59 -1.63 -1.61 -11.81
N TYR A 60 -1.19 -0.39 -11.50
CA TYR A 60 -1.89 0.55 -10.66
C TYR A 60 -2.35 1.75 -11.47
N TYR A 61 -3.57 2.20 -11.18
CA TYR A 61 -4.20 3.30 -11.87
C TYR A 61 -4.81 4.31 -10.89
N GLN A 62 -5.07 5.52 -11.38
CA GLN A 62 -5.72 6.58 -10.63
C GLN A 62 -7.12 6.15 -10.23
N PHE A 63 -7.45 6.44 -8.97
CA PHE A 63 -8.82 6.31 -8.48
C PHE A 63 -9.63 7.54 -8.90
N ASN A 64 -10.80 7.30 -9.49
CA ASN A 64 -11.74 8.36 -9.84
C ASN A 64 -12.62 8.72 -8.63
N GLU A 65 -12.18 9.71 -7.85
CA GLU A 65 -12.92 10.23 -6.69
C GLU A 65 -14.29 10.80 -7.09
N ASP A 66 -14.44 11.36 -8.28
CA ASP A 66 -15.71 11.97 -8.71
C ASP A 66 -16.76 10.91 -9.06
N ALA A 67 -16.34 9.82 -9.73
CA ALA A 67 -17.19 8.65 -9.95
C ALA A 67 -17.62 8.04 -8.60
N TRP A 68 -16.69 7.95 -7.64
CA TRP A 68 -16.99 7.45 -6.31
C TRP A 68 -18.00 8.31 -5.54
N LYS A 69 -17.88 9.65 -5.60
CA LYS A 69 -18.88 10.57 -5.02
C LYS A 69 -20.27 10.39 -5.63
N GLN A 70 -20.34 9.98 -6.90
CA GLN A 70 -21.60 9.64 -7.59
C GLN A 70 -22.09 8.22 -7.31
N LYS A 71 -21.49 7.51 -6.33
CA LYS A 71 -21.79 6.11 -5.99
C LYS A 71 -21.50 5.10 -7.12
N LEU A 72 -20.66 5.48 -8.07
CA LEU A 72 -20.10 4.57 -9.07
C LEU A 72 -18.81 3.93 -8.55
N ASN A 73 -18.28 2.95 -9.29
CA ASN A 73 -16.99 2.39 -8.97
C ASN A 73 -15.88 3.35 -9.42
N GLY A 74 -15.08 3.87 -8.48
CA GLY A 74 -13.93 4.73 -8.81
C GLY A 74 -12.80 4.03 -9.55
N CYS A 75 -12.88 2.71 -9.73
CA CYS A 75 -11.95 1.90 -10.52
C CYS A 75 -12.54 1.38 -11.84
N ASP A 76 -13.69 1.90 -12.29
CA ASP A 76 -14.14 1.71 -13.67
C ASP A 76 -13.50 2.77 -14.60
N PRO A 77 -13.24 2.45 -15.88
CA PRO A 77 -12.58 3.37 -16.81
C PRO A 77 -13.35 4.69 -17.00
N PRO A 78 -12.67 5.77 -17.42
CA PRO A 78 -11.26 5.86 -17.80
C PRO A 78 -10.31 6.03 -16.61
N TRP A 79 -9.09 5.50 -16.73
CA TRP A 79 -8.05 5.64 -15.69
C TRP A 79 -6.78 6.31 -16.18
N GLY A 80 -6.10 7.02 -15.28
CA GLY A 80 -4.70 7.39 -15.47
C GLY A 80 -3.77 6.26 -15.02
N TYR A 81 -2.85 5.79 -15.86
CA TYR A 81 -1.82 4.83 -15.46
C TYR A 81 -0.85 5.47 -14.45
N LEU A 82 -0.58 4.77 -13.35
CA LEU A 82 0.35 5.23 -12.31
C LEU A 82 1.66 4.43 -12.29
N GLY A 83 1.64 3.14 -12.65
CA GLY A 83 2.82 2.30 -12.64
C GLY A 83 2.53 0.83 -12.31
N LYS A 84 3.56 -0.01 -12.42
CA LYS A 84 3.54 -1.42 -11.97
C LYS A 84 3.89 -1.60 -10.50
N LYS A 85 4.50 -0.58 -9.91
CA LYS A 85 5.13 -0.62 -8.60
C LYS A 85 4.83 0.68 -7.90
N MET A 86 4.19 0.60 -6.74
CA MET A 86 3.87 1.80 -5.94
C MET A 86 5.12 2.60 -5.54
N HIS A 87 6.26 1.93 -5.32
CA HIS A 87 7.51 2.60 -4.95
C HIS A 87 8.14 3.43 -6.05
N ASP A 88 7.78 3.18 -7.32
CA ASP A 88 8.27 3.93 -8.47
C ASP A 88 7.39 5.17 -8.76
N MET A 89 6.30 5.36 -8.02
CA MET A 89 5.37 6.47 -8.24
C MET A 89 5.95 7.79 -7.69
N PRO A 90 5.77 8.93 -8.38
CA PRO A 90 6.31 10.22 -7.95
C PRO A 90 5.85 10.66 -6.55
N SER A 91 4.64 10.29 -6.15
CA SER A 91 4.06 10.64 -4.85
C SER A 91 4.35 9.60 -3.75
N PHE A 92 5.25 8.64 -3.99
CA PHE A 92 5.58 7.62 -3.00
C PHE A 92 6.40 8.21 -1.84
N CYS A 93 5.80 8.29 -0.66
CA CYS A 93 6.50 8.72 0.56
C CYS A 93 6.45 7.70 1.70
N CYS A 94 6.06 6.46 1.39
CA CYS A 94 5.90 5.37 2.35
C CYS A 94 7.25 4.84 2.86
N ARG A 95 7.91 5.56 3.78
CA ARG A 95 9.22 5.15 4.31
C ARG A 95 9.09 3.89 5.19
N GLY A 96 9.83 2.84 4.82
CA GLY A 96 9.86 1.57 5.58
C GLY A 96 8.63 0.67 5.40
N TRP A 97 7.60 1.14 4.71
CA TRP A 97 6.42 0.34 4.42
C TRP A 97 6.60 -0.45 3.13
N LYS A 98 6.54 -1.78 3.24
CA LYS A 98 6.44 -2.67 2.09
C LYS A 98 4.97 -2.82 1.76
N ALA A 99 4.57 -2.25 0.62
CA ALA A 99 3.20 -2.39 0.12
C ALA A 99 2.86 -3.90 0.03
N PRO A 100 1.84 -4.36 0.75
CA PRO A 100 1.41 -5.74 0.64
C PRO A 100 0.93 -6.03 -0.78
N LYS A 101 1.15 -7.25 -1.25
CA LYS A 101 0.64 -7.66 -2.55
C LYS A 101 -0.89 -7.66 -2.50
N PRO A 102 -1.57 -7.00 -3.47
CA PRO A 102 -3.02 -7.07 -3.54
C PRO A 102 -3.45 -8.52 -3.80
N VAL A 103 -4.42 -9.00 -3.02
CA VAL A 103 -5.09 -10.28 -3.26
C VAL A 103 -6.45 -9.98 -3.86
N PHE A 104 -6.68 -10.48 -5.07
CA PHE A 104 -7.93 -10.30 -5.79
C PHE A 104 -8.92 -11.40 -5.41
N PRO A 105 -10.20 -11.08 -5.20
CA PRO A 105 -11.23 -12.10 -5.08
C PRO A 105 -11.29 -12.96 -6.36
N ALA A 106 -11.53 -14.25 -6.16
CA ALA A 106 -11.69 -15.25 -7.22
C ALA A 106 -12.88 -14.90 -8.12
#